data_AF-A0A958GMK5-F1
#
_entry.id   AF-A0A958GMK5-F1
#
_cell.length_a   1.000
_cell.length_b   1.000
_cell.length_c   1.000
_cell.angle_alpha   90.00
_cell.angle_beta   90.00
_cell.angle_gamma   90.00
#
_symmetry.space_group_name_H-M   'P 1'
#
loop_
_entity.id
_entity.type
_entity.pdbx_description
1 polymer ?
#
loop_
_entity_poly.entity_id
_entity_poly.type
_entity_poly.pdbx_seq_one_letter_code
_entity_poly.pdbx_strand_id
1 'polypeptide(L)'
;ITRIHVEEDAGKLLHKDSSVNQSAGSLVDLNRAGVPLIEIVTEPDVQSADHAVAFLKKLRTILRYLDVCDGNMEEGSLRCDANVSVRPENETKLRTRVEIKNINSFKFVQKAVEYEIARQIEVYKQGGKIDQETRLFNTDKMITVSMRSKEEANDYRYFPEPDLKPLYIDEAWIAKVKTTMP
;
A
#
# COMPACT_ATOMS: atom_id res chain seq x y z
N ILE A 1 3.02 3.97 -13.65
CA ILE A 1 2.33 2.76 -13.12
C ILE A 1 3.09 1.57 -13.66
N THR A 2 3.59 0.71 -12.78
CA THR A 2 4.43 -0.45 -13.14
C THR A 2 3.57 -1.66 -13.48
N ARG A 3 2.56 -1.94 -12.65
CA ARG A 3 1.65 -3.07 -12.84
C ARG A 3 0.29 -2.79 -12.22
N ILE A 4 -0.72 -3.46 -12.77
CA ILE A 4 -2.07 -3.57 -12.25
C ILE A 4 -2.44 -5.05 -12.33
N HIS A 5 -2.86 -5.66 -11.23
CA HIS A 5 -3.27 -7.07 -11.23
C HIS A 5 -4.45 -7.30 -10.28
N VAL A 6 -5.11 -8.44 -10.48
CA VAL A 6 -6.23 -8.88 -9.63
C VAL A 6 -5.71 -9.80 -8.55
N GLU A 7 -6.23 -9.64 -7.34
CA GLU A 7 -5.97 -10.52 -6.20
C GLU A 7 -7.27 -10.76 -5.41
N GLU A 8 -7.24 -11.69 -4.46
CA GLU A 8 -8.33 -11.92 -3.51
C GLU A 8 -8.05 -11.26 -2.17
N ASP A 9 -9.07 -10.68 -1.53
CA ASP A 9 -8.90 -10.16 -0.16
C ASP A 9 -8.91 -11.30 0.87
N ALA A 10 -8.16 -11.09 1.94
CA ALA A 10 -8.17 -11.96 3.10
C ALA A 10 -9.35 -11.62 4.04
N GLY A 11 -9.70 -12.59 4.89
CA GLY A 11 -10.59 -12.37 6.02
C GLY A 11 -10.05 -11.36 7.03
N LYS A 12 -10.84 -11.08 8.07
CA LYS A 12 -10.49 -10.15 9.15
C LYS A 12 -10.22 -10.91 10.43
N LEU A 13 -9.14 -10.53 11.13
CA LEU A 13 -8.87 -10.98 12.50
C LEU A 13 -9.36 -9.91 13.48
N LEU A 14 -10.13 -10.35 14.48
CA LEU A 14 -10.62 -9.52 15.57
C LEU A 14 -10.01 -10.01 16.87
N HIS A 15 -9.30 -9.13 17.57
CA HIS A 15 -8.74 -9.42 18.90
C HIS A 15 -9.68 -8.83 19.95
N LYS A 16 -10.02 -9.61 20.99
CA LYS A 16 -11.01 -9.19 22.01
C LYS A 16 -10.49 -8.09 22.94
N ASP A 17 -9.17 -7.96 23.06
CA ASP A 17 -8.52 -6.99 23.95
C ASP A 17 -7.90 -5.84 23.15
N SER A 18 -7.85 -4.66 23.76
CA SER A 18 -7.41 -3.38 23.16
C SER A 18 -5.94 -3.35 22.70
N SER A 19 -5.20 -4.45 22.86
CA SER A 19 -3.90 -4.64 22.20
C SER A 19 -3.77 -6.07 21.68
N VAL A 20 -3.31 -6.20 20.43
CA VAL A 20 -3.05 -7.49 19.74
C VAL A 20 -2.14 -8.41 20.58
N ASN A 21 -1.26 -7.81 21.39
CA ASN A 21 -0.27 -8.53 22.20
C ASN A 21 -0.79 -9.03 23.56
N GLN A 22 -2.02 -8.70 23.95
CA GLN A 22 -2.59 -9.11 25.23
C GLN A 22 -3.83 -10.00 25.09
N SER A 23 -4.26 -10.31 23.86
CA SER A 23 -5.49 -11.06 23.69
C SER A 23 -5.29 -12.58 23.81
N ALA A 24 -6.18 -13.22 24.58
CA ALA A 24 -6.16 -14.66 24.81
C ALA A 24 -6.50 -15.50 23.55
N GLY A 25 -6.99 -14.86 22.50
CA GLY A 25 -7.30 -15.50 21.22
C GLY A 25 -7.76 -14.49 20.17
N SER A 26 -7.88 -14.95 18.92
CA SER A 26 -8.36 -14.15 17.80
C SER A 26 -9.65 -14.76 17.25
N LEU A 27 -10.63 -13.92 16.94
CA LEU A 27 -11.82 -14.32 16.19
C LEU A 27 -11.56 -14.11 14.70
N VAL A 28 -11.98 -15.06 13.88
CA VAL A 28 -11.83 -15.01 12.42
C VAL A 28 -13.17 -14.69 11.79
N ASP A 29 -13.22 -13.62 11.00
CA ASP A 29 -14.37 -13.24 10.19
C ASP A 29 -14.01 -13.36 8.71
N LEU A 30 -14.69 -14.27 8.00
CA LEU A 30 -14.44 -14.59 6.59
C LEU A 30 -15.42 -13.90 5.63
N ASN A 31 -16.28 -12.99 6.10
CA ASN A 31 -17.25 -12.30 5.22
C ASN A 31 -16.59 -11.52 4.06
N ARG A 32 -15.32 -11.15 4.22
CA ARG A 32 -14.53 -10.44 3.20
C ARG A 32 -13.61 -11.35 2.37
N ALA A 33 -13.43 -12.61 2.76
CA ALA A 33 -12.51 -13.50 2.06
C ALA A 33 -12.99 -13.74 0.61
N GLY A 34 -12.09 -13.61 -0.36
CA GLY A 34 -12.41 -13.80 -1.77
C GLY A 34 -13.02 -12.58 -2.47
N VAL A 35 -13.19 -11.45 -1.78
CA VAL A 35 -13.60 -10.19 -2.42
C VAL A 35 -12.55 -9.79 -3.46
N PRO A 36 -12.93 -9.44 -4.71
CA PRO A 36 -11.99 -9.05 -5.74
C PRO A 36 -11.26 -7.76 -5.39
N LEU A 37 -9.94 -7.75 -5.56
CA LEU A 37 -9.08 -6.58 -5.38
C LEU A 37 -8.28 -6.30 -6.64
N ILE A 38 -7.89 -5.03 -6.79
CA ILE A 38 -6.96 -4.59 -7.82
C ILE A 38 -5.76 -3.95 -7.11
N GLU A 39 -4.59 -4.56 -7.20
CA GLU A 39 -3.35 -3.97 -6.70
C GLU A 39 -2.72 -3.12 -7.83
N ILE A 40 -2.54 -1.82 -7.57
CA ILE A 40 -1.88 -0.87 -8.47
C ILE A 40 -0.51 -0.50 -7.89
N VAL A 41 0.56 -0.90 -8.56
CA VAL A 41 1.93 -0.54 -8.16
C VAL A 41 2.47 0.57 -9.05
N THR A 42 3.05 1.58 -8.42
CA THR A 42 3.66 2.73 -9.09
C THR A 42 5.17 2.57 -9.18
N GLU A 43 5.75 3.21 -10.20
CA GLU A 43 7.18 3.51 -10.19
C GLU A 43 7.45 4.56 -9.10
N PRO A 44 8.69 4.67 -8.57
CA PRO A 44 9.06 5.64 -7.55
C PRO A 44 9.20 7.08 -8.10
N ASP A 45 8.22 7.53 -8.88
CA ASP A 45 8.14 8.85 -9.51
C ASP A 45 7.49 9.90 -8.60
N VAL A 46 6.91 9.47 -7.48
CA VAL A 46 6.27 10.35 -6.49
C VAL A 46 7.35 10.96 -5.59
N GLN A 47 7.62 12.25 -5.80
CA GLN A 47 8.74 12.96 -5.19
C GLN A 47 8.41 13.70 -3.88
N SER A 48 7.14 13.81 -3.49
CA SER A 48 6.74 14.51 -2.27
C SER A 48 5.45 13.97 -1.67
N ALA A 49 5.21 14.28 -0.39
CA ALA A 49 3.96 13.93 0.29
C ALA A 49 2.74 14.54 -0.40
N ASP A 50 2.84 15.80 -0.85
CA ASP A 50 1.76 16.48 -1.58
C ASP A 50 1.49 15.82 -2.94
N HIS A 51 2.55 15.41 -3.65
CA HIS A 51 2.41 14.66 -4.90
C HIS A 51 1.75 13.30 -4.64
N ALA A 52 2.10 12.60 -3.56
CA ALA A 52 1.46 11.33 -3.18
C ALA A 52 -0.06 11.50 -2.97
N VAL A 53 -0.46 12.54 -2.22
CA VAL A 53 -1.88 12.85 -2.01
C VAL A 53 -2.59 13.23 -3.31
N ALA A 54 -1.96 14.05 -4.15
CA ALA A 54 -2.51 14.45 -5.43
C ALA A 54 -2.72 13.24 -6.36
N PHE A 55 -1.74 12.35 -6.42
CA PHE A 55 -1.81 11.10 -7.16
C PHE A 55 -2.98 10.23 -6.68
N LEU A 56 -3.06 9.97 -5.37
CA LEU A 56 -4.12 9.13 -4.79
C LEU A 56 -5.51 9.74 -4.98
N LYS A 57 -5.66 11.07 -4.83
CA LYS A 57 -6.92 11.77 -5.12
C LYS A 57 -7.31 11.63 -6.59
N LYS A 58 -6.37 11.81 -7.51
CA LYS A 58 -6.63 11.67 -8.95
C LYS A 58 -7.02 10.24 -9.31
N LEU A 59 -6.31 9.25 -8.76
CA LEU A 59 -6.62 7.84 -8.93
C LEU A 59 -8.04 7.53 -8.42
N ARG A 60 -8.38 7.97 -7.20
CA ARG A 60 -9.73 7.82 -6.63
C ARG A 60 -10.79 8.43 -7.55
N THR A 61 -10.56 9.64 -8.08
CA THR A 61 -11.51 10.27 -9.01
C THR A 61 -11.72 9.43 -10.25
N ILE A 62 -10.66 8.88 -10.85
CA ILE A 62 -10.77 7.99 -12.02
C ILE A 62 -11.57 6.74 -11.66
N LEU A 63 -11.20 6.03 -10.59
CA LEU A 63 -11.86 4.78 -10.20
C LEU A 63 -13.36 4.96 -9.91
N ARG A 64 -13.73 6.06 -9.24
CA ARG A 64 -15.14 6.40 -8.99
C ARG A 64 -15.90 6.77 -10.26
N TYR A 65 -15.23 7.45 -11.20
CA TYR A 65 -15.85 7.81 -12.48
C TYR A 65 -16.09 6.57 -13.36
N LEU A 66 -15.22 5.57 -13.25
CA LEU A 66 -15.38 4.27 -13.92
C LEU A 66 -16.36 3.33 -13.21
N ASP A 67 -16.85 3.69 -12.02
CA ASP A 67 -17.75 2.89 -11.19
C ASP A 67 -17.20 1.48 -10.85
N VAL A 68 -15.88 1.37 -10.69
CA VAL A 68 -15.20 0.10 -10.33
C VAL A 68 -14.81 0.03 -8.85
N CYS A 69 -14.86 1.16 -8.14
CA CYS A 69 -14.53 1.28 -6.72
C CYS A 69 -15.13 2.56 -6.15
N ASP A 70 -15.76 2.50 -4.96
CA ASP A 70 -16.30 3.68 -4.27
C ASP A 70 -15.20 4.65 -3.76
N GLY A 71 -13.96 4.15 -3.66
CA GLY A 71 -12.77 4.88 -3.28
C GLY A 71 -12.72 5.34 -1.81
N ASN A 72 -13.50 4.75 -0.93
CA ASN A 72 -13.54 5.08 0.49
C ASN A 72 -12.38 4.44 1.28
N MET A 73 -11.43 5.27 1.69
CA MET A 73 -10.29 4.80 2.49
C MET A 73 -10.68 4.44 3.94
N GLU A 74 -11.71 5.08 4.50
CA GLU A 74 -12.13 4.84 5.89
C GLU A 74 -12.82 3.47 6.05
N GLU A 75 -13.58 3.07 5.03
CA GLU A 75 -14.23 1.76 4.95
C GLU A 75 -13.31 0.66 4.39
N GLY A 76 -12.11 1.04 3.93
CA GLY A 76 -11.06 0.12 3.49
C GLY A 76 -11.19 -0.37 2.03
N SER A 77 -12.08 0.23 1.23
CA SER A 77 -12.20 -0.08 -0.20
C SER A 77 -11.07 0.51 -1.04
N LEU A 78 -10.37 1.53 -0.52
CA LEU A 78 -9.11 2.03 -1.07
C LEU A 78 -8.03 2.03 0.02
N ARG A 79 -7.01 1.19 -0.15
CA ARG A 79 -5.87 1.07 0.76
C ARG A 79 -4.60 1.59 0.10
N CYS A 80 -3.66 2.08 0.90
CA CYS A 80 -2.36 2.51 0.41
C CYS A 80 -1.27 2.20 1.42
N ASP A 81 -0.25 1.49 0.94
CA ASP A 81 1.04 1.39 1.60
C ASP A 81 2.04 2.29 0.85
N ALA A 82 2.88 3.01 1.60
CA ALA A 82 3.78 4.01 1.06
C ALA A 82 5.24 3.57 1.20
N ASN A 83 5.96 3.57 0.08
CA ASN A 83 7.38 3.24 0.04
C ASN A 83 8.20 4.53 -0.04
N VAL A 84 9.00 4.81 1.00
CA VAL A 84 9.72 6.08 1.14
C VAL A 84 11.22 5.84 1.23
N SER A 85 11.98 6.60 0.44
CA SER A 85 13.44 6.73 0.55
C SER A 85 13.83 8.19 0.27
N VAL A 86 14.84 8.71 0.95
CA VAL A 86 15.39 10.04 0.69
C VAL A 86 16.79 9.95 0.09
N ARG A 87 17.15 10.90 -0.77
CA ARG A 87 18.49 11.04 -1.33
C ARG A 87 18.85 12.52 -1.52
N PRO A 88 20.14 12.88 -1.59
CA PRO A 88 20.58 14.21 -2.00
C PRO A 88 20.06 14.56 -3.40
N GLU A 89 19.77 15.84 -3.64
CA GLU A 89 19.17 16.29 -4.91
C GLU A 89 20.02 15.97 -6.15
N ASN A 90 21.34 15.90 -5.99
CA ASN A 90 22.29 15.60 -7.06
C ASN A 90 22.50 14.09 -7.28
N GLU A 91 21.88 13.22 -6.50
CA GLU A 91 22.02 11.77 -6.60
C GLU A 91 20.82 11.17 -7.36
N THR A 92 21.07 10.23 -8.27
CA THR A 92 20.01 9.52 -9.01
C THR A 92 19.67 8.17 -8.38
N LYS A 93 20.63 7.58 -7.66
CA LYS A 93 20.46 6.27 -7.00
C LYS A 93 19.50 6.41 -5.82
N LEU A 94 18.48 5.56 -5.79
CA LEU A 94 17.60 5.44 -4.62
C LEU A 94 18.35 4.78 -3.46
N ARG A 95 18.12 5.29 -2.25
CA ARG A 95 18.64 4.71 -1.01
C ARG A 95 17.70 3.61 -0.50
N THR A 96 18.03 3.05 0.66
CA THR A 96 17.20 2.03 1.31
C THR A 96 15.77 2.53 1.49
N ARG A 97 14.83 1.67 1.14
CA ARG A 97 13.39 1.91 1.23
C ARG A 97 12.87 1.53 2.61
N VAL A 98 11.98 2.36 3.13
CA VAL A 98 11.11 2.04 4.26
C VAL A 98 9.68 1.93 3.73
N GLU A 99 8.99 0.86 4.09
CA GLU A 99 7.59 0.65 3.76
C GLU A 99 6.72 1.07 4.95
N ILE A 100 5.76 1.97 4.74
CA ILE A 100 4.77 2.38 5.74
C ILE A 100 3.44 1.73 5.38
N LYS A 101 2.95 0.84 6.24
CA LYS A 101 1.72 0.08 6.01
C LYS A 101 0.51 0.66 6.75
N ASN A 102 -0.68 0.27 6.27
CA ASN A 102 -1.98 0.47 6.91
C ASN A 102 -2.36 1.96 7.06
N ILE A 103 -2.27 2.71 5.96
CA ILE A 103 -2.63 4.12 5.94
C ILE A 103 -4.03 4.31 5.34
N ASN A 104 -5.00 4.68 6.18
CA ASN A 104 -6.42 4.66 5.84
C ASN A 104 -7.03 6.05 5.55
N SER A 105 -6.20 7.08 5.31
CA SER A 105 -6.70 8.38 4.84
C SER A 105 -5.64 9.17 4.09
N PHE A 106 -6.05 10.05 3.17
CA PHE A 106 -5.12 10.93 2.46
C PHE A 106 -4.32 11.84 3.40
N LYS A 107 -4.95 12.31 4.48
CA LYS A 107 -4.29 13.13 5.50
C LYS A 107 -3.19 12.33 6.20
N PHE A 108 -3.45 11.07 6.52
CA PHE A 108 -2.47 10.20 7.16
C PHE A 108 -1.36 9.79 6.19
N VAL A 109 -1.64 9.61 4.89
CA VAL A 109 -0.59 9.40 3.89
C VAL A 109 0.38 10.58 3.88
N GLN A 110 -0.16 11.80 3.79
CA GLN A 110 0.66 13.01 3.80
C GLN A 110 1.57 13.06 5.03
N LYS A 111 0.97 12.90 6.22
CA LYS A 111 1.67 13.02 7.51
C LYS A 111 2.67 11.89 7.74
N ALA A 112 2.35 10.68 7.34
CA ALA A 112 3.25 9.53 7.44
C ALA A 112 4.49 9.72 6.55
N VAL A 113 4.29 10.15 5.30
CA VAL A 113 5.38 10.41 4.35
C VAL A 113 6.24 11.60 4.81
N GLU A 114 5.64 12.71 5.25
CA GLU A 114 6.35 13.86 5.81
C GLU A 114 7.23 13.47 7.01
N TYR A 115 6.66 12.73 7.96
CA TYR A 115 7.38 12.26 9.14
C TYR A 115 8.55 11.35 8.75
N GLU A 116 8.31 10.41 7.84
CA GLU A 116 9.31 9.45 7.41
C GLU A 116 10.46 10.11 6.63
N ILE A 117 10.17 11.08 5.76
CA ILE A 117 11.18 11.90 5.10
C ILE A 117 12.07 12.60 6.13
N ALA A 118 11.47 13.30 7.09
CA ALA A 118 12.21 14.03 8.12
C ALA A 118 13.08 13.09 8.97
N ARG A 119 12.53 11.93 9.36
CA ARG A 119 13.24 10.90 10.12
C ARG A 119 14.46 10.38 9.36
N GLN A 120 14.31 9.98 8.10
CA GLN A 120 15.42 9.43 7.32
C GLN A 120 16.52 10.47 7.09
N ILE A 121 16.15 11.73 6.82
CA ILE A 121 17.11 12.84 6.69
C ILE A 121 17.93 12.99 7.97
N GLU A 122 17.29 12.98 9.13
CA GLU A 122 17.97 13.14 10.41
C GLU A 122 18.94 11.99 10.70
N VAL A 123 18.52 10.75 10.45
CA VAL A 123 19.39 9.57 10.60
C VAL A 123 20.63 9.69 9.70
N TYR A 124 20.46 10.08 8.43
CA TYR A 124 21.59 10.24 7.53
C TYR A 124 22.51 11.41 7.92
N LYS A 125 21.95 12.52 8.42
CA LYS A 125 22.76 13.66 8.93
C LYS A 125 23.63 13.28 10.12
N GLN A 126 23.15 12.38 10.97
CA GLN A 126 23.90 11.86 12.12
C GLN A 126 24.91 10.76 11.74
N GLY A 127 25.06 10.44 10.45
CA GLY A 127 25.94 9.37 9.97
C GLY A 127 25.37 7.95 10.18
N GLY A 128 24.10 7.85 10.56
CA GLY A 128 23.38 6.58 10.71
C GLY A 128 23.04 5.93 9.36
N LYS A 129 22.48 4.73 9.45
CA LYS A 129 21.98 3.96 8.31
C LYS A 129 20.50 3.65 8.50
N ILE A 130 19.78 3.55 7.39
CA ILE A 130 18.40 3.08 7.35
C ILE A 130 18.44 1.66 6.82
N ASP A 131 17.94 0.73 7.63
CA ASP A 131 17.70 -0.64 7.22
C ASP A 131 16.36 -0.75 6.51
N GLN A 132 16.21 -1.77 5.66
CA GLN A 132 14.92 -2.06 5.03
C GLN A 132 14.00 -2.62 6.10
N GLU A 133 12.93 -1.89 6.39
CA GLU A 133 11.96 -2.25 7.42
C GLU A 133 10.56 -1.83 7.02
N THR A 134 9.59 -2.49 7.66
CA THR A 134 8.18 -2.15 7.56
C THR A 134 7.75 -1.44 8.83
N ARG A 135 7.08 -0.29 8.68
CA ARG A 135 6.62 0.56 9.77
C ARG A 135 5.11 0.74 9.69
N LEU A 136 4.50 1.01 10.83
CA LEU A 136 3.11 1.44 10.93
C LEU A 136 3.04 2.92 11.29
N PHE A 137 2.02 3.61 10.78
CA PHE A 137 1.75 4.98 11.18
C PHE A 137 0.82 5.00 12.41
N ASN A 138 1.32 5.53 13.54
CA ASN A 138 0.52 5.76 14.72
C ASN A 138 -0.24 7.10 14.56
N THR A 139 -1.55 7.03 14.38
CA THR A 139 -2.42 8.19 14.13
C THR A 139 -2.60 9.10 15.34
N ASP A 140 -2.42 8.59 16.56
CA ASP A 140 -2.59 9.37 17.79
C ASP A 140 -1.36 10.25 18.05
N LYS A 141 -0.18 9.68 17.82
CA LYS A 141 1.11 10.33 18.05
C LYS A 141 1.67 11.00 16.80
N MET A 142 1.09 10.72 15.64
CA MET A 142 1.54 11.20 14.32
C MET A 142 3.00 10.82 14.01
N ILE A 143 3.39 9.58 14.33
CA ILE A 143 4.75 9.05 14.13
C ILE A 143 4.72 7.70 13.41
N THR A 144 5.80 7.35 12.70
CA THR A 144 6.01 5.98 12.21
C THR A 144 6.70 5.14 13.28
N VAL A 145 6.25 3.90 13.48
CA VAL A 145 6.80 2.94 14.45
C VAL A 145 7.20 1.67 13.73
N SER A 146 8.40 1.17 14.00
CA SER A 146 8.90 -0.08 13.42
C SER A 146 8.03 -1.26 13.86
N MET A 147 7.64 -2.12 12.93
CA MET A 147 7.09 -3.42 13.28
C MET A 147 8.23 -4.32 13.77
N ARG A 148 7.93 -5.21 14.73
CA ARG A 148 8.92 -6.11 15.34
C ARG A 148 9.78 -6.78 14.26
N SER A 149 11.10 -6.69 14.39
CA SER A 149 12.11 -7.10 13.42
C SER A 149 12.20 -8.62 13.22
N LYS A 150 11.19 -9.25 12.64
CA LYS A 150 11.25 -10.63 12.10
C LYS A 150 10.24 -10.81 10.99
N GLU A 151 10.42 -10.10 9.89
CA GLU A 151 9.96 -10.57 8.59
C GLU A 151 11.18 -10.49 7.68
N GLU A 152 11.89 -11.61 7.56
CA GLU A 152 12.79 -11.83 6.42
C GLU A 152 11.98 -11.63 5.13
N ALA A 153 12.62 -11.28 4.01
CA ALA A 153 11.91 -11.21 2.74
C ALA A 153 11.17 -12.55 2.51
N ASN A 154 9.85 -12.53 2.63
CA ASN A 154 9.07 -13.75 2.66
C ASN A 154 9.20 -14.44 1.30
N ASP A 155 9.66 -15.69 1.30
CA ASP A 155 9.58 -16.53 0.12
C ASP A 155 8.11 -16.94 -0.06
N TYR A 156 7.38 -16.15 -0.85
CA TYR A 156 5.98 -16.40 -1.19
C TYR A 156 5.79 -17.63 -2.08
N ARG A 157 6.88 -18.24 -2.59
CA ARG A 157 6.84 -19.43 -3.44
C ARG A 157 5.87 -19.28 -4.61
N TYR A 158 5.92 -18.15 -5.33
CA TYR A 158 5.02 -17.90 -6.45
C TYR A 158 5.13 -19.01 -7.51
N PHE A 159 3.99 -19.58 -7.88
CA PHE A 159 3.83 -20.48 -9.01
C PHE A 159 2.47 -20.23 -9.68
N PRO A 160 2.29 -20.58 -10.96
CA PRO A 160 1.00 -20.45 -11.63
C PRO A 160 -0.06 -21.29 -10.94
N GLU A 161 -1.23 -20.69 -10.66
CA GLU A 161 -2.39 -21.38 -10.07
C GLU A 161 -2.87 -22.50 -11.00
N PRO A 162 -2.70 -23.79 -10.65
CA PRO A 162 -3.07 -24.91 -11.51
C PRO A 162 -4.58 -25.07 -11.68
N ASP A 163 -5.39 -24.59 -10.73
CA ASP A 163 -6.86 -24.73 -10.78
C ASP A 163 -7.50 -23.72 -11.75
N LEU A 164 -6.76 -22.67 -12.15
CA LEU A 164 -7.21 -21.66 -13.09
C LEU A 164 -6.42 -21.74 -14.40
N LYS A 165 -7.14 -21.89 -15.52
CA LYS A 165 -6.53 -21.74 -16.84
C LYS A 165 -6.11 -20.29 -17.08
N PRO A 166 -5.05 -20.04 -17.86
CA PRO A 166 -4.67 -18.68 -18.24
C PRO A 166 -5.83 -17.91 -18.87
N LEU A 167 -6.06 -16.69 -18.39
CA LEU A 167 -7.06 -15.78 -18.95
C LEU A 167 -6.53 -15.18 -20.26
N TYR A 168 -7.20 -15.49 -21.38
CA TYR A 168 -6.89 -14.88 -22.67
C TYR A 168 -7.82 -13.69 -22.94
N ILE A 169 -7.24 -12.49 -23.00
CA ILE A 169 -7.95 -11.24 -23.30
C ILE A 169 -7.57 -10.83 -24.73
N ASP A 170 -8.47 -11.07 -25.68
CA ASP A 170 -8.24 -10.70 -27.08
C ASP A 170 -8.49 -9.22 -27.38
N GLU A 171 -8.02 -8.77 -28.54
CA GLU A 171 -8.17 -7.36 -28.98
C GLU A 171 -9.63 -6.94 -29.14
N ALA A 172 -10.52 -7.88 -29.49
CA ALA A 172 -11.94 -7.60 -29.67
C ALA A 172 -12.63 -7.33 -28.32
N TRP A 173 -12.27 -8.07 -27.27
CA TRP A 173 -12.73 -7.82 -25.91
C TRP A 173 -12.23 -6.46 -25.41
N ILE A 174 -10.95 -6.14 -25.63
CA ILE A 174 -10.39 -4.81 -25.28
C ILE A 174 -11.14 -3.70 -26.01
N ALA A 175 -11.37 -3.84 -27.32
CA ALA A 175 -12.09 -2.85 -28.12
C ALA A 175 -13.53 -2.66 -27.61
N LYS A 176 -14.22 -3.76 -27.27
CA LYS A 176 -15.56 -3.72 -26.70
C LYS A 176 -15.59 -2.96 -25.37
N VAL A 177 -14.69 -3.26 -24.43
CA VAL A 177 -14.62 -2.55 -23.14
C VAL A 177 -14.29 -1.08 -23.34
N LYS A 178 -13.39 -0.74 -24.28
CA LYS A 178 -13.10 0.67 -24.61
C LYS A 178 -14.34 1.43 -25.07
N THR A 179 -15.25 0.79 -25.81
CA THR A 179 -16.50 1.44 -26.24
C THR A 179 -17.50 1.69 -25.12
N THR A 180 -17.37 0.98 -23.99
CA THR A 180 -18.24 1.16 -22.81
C THR A 180 -17.64 2.11 -21.78
N MET A 181 -16.44 2.65 -22.03
CA MET A 181 -15.81 3.62 -21.13
C MET A 181 -16.56 4.95 -21.18
N PRO A 182 -16.89 5.55 -20.02
CA PRO A 182 -17.59 6.83 -19.93
C PRO A 182 -16.72 8.05 -20.27
#